data_AF-A0AAU6R0N8-F1
#
_entry.id   AF-A0AAU6R0N8-F1
#
_cell.length_a   1.000
_cell.length_b   1.000
_cell.length_c   1.000
_cell.angle_alpha   90.00
_cell.angle_beta   90.00
_cell.angle_gamma   90.00
#
_symmetry.space_group_name_H-M   'P 1'
#
loop_
_entity.id
_entity.type
_entity.pdbx_description
1 polymer ?
#
loop_
_entity_poly.entity_id
_entity_poly.type
_entity_poly.pdbx_seq_one_letter_code
_entity_poly.pdbx_strand_id
1 'polypeptide(L)'
;MIIGELDEKAALERDRRLGAELAAGTATTVRQAFIPDLAAGLLYRVADGTLRTGAGQLFPQPWVQGASIGRTRLDDLVRGGFYVVCVDSQAAEQARACVSRVAHLAASKVICIGGTSGCTDGSDVPGIVYCEEDCDTVQRWLAERSALAAVVRPDGFVYGGARTEHELADVIASLGNALIDGASAPPKSTVASGGLGHAEDRTSSRLAV
;
A
#
# COMPACT_ATOMS: atom_id res chain seq x y z
N MET A 1 -17.24 21.59 18.56
CA MET A 1 -16.39 21.12 19.67
C MET A 1 -15.64 19.88 19.24
N ILE A 2 -14.42 20.07 18.75
CA ILE A 2 -13.47 18.99 18.46
C ILE A 2 -12.63 18.75 19.71
N ILE A 3 -12.46 17.49 20.09
CA ILE A 3 -11.85 17.09 21.36
C ILE A 3 -10.32 17.12 21.21
N GLY A 4 -9.61 17.90 22.03
CA GLY A 4 -8.13 17.91 22.06
C GLY A 4 -7.44 19.16 22.62
N GLU A 5 -8.17 20.27 22.85
CA GLU A 5 -7.60 21.54 23.34
C GLU A 5 -8.31 21.95 24.65
N LEU A 6 -7.55 22.23 25.72
CA LEU A 6 -8.08 22.59 27.05
C LEU A 6 -8.26 24.10 27.25
N ASP A 7 -7.66 24.93 26.38
CA ASP A 7 -7.84 26.38 26.38
C ASP A 7 -8.96 26.78 25.41
N GLU A 8 -10.04 27.34 25.97
CA GLU A 8 -11.25 27.74 25.26
C GLU A 8 -10.99 28.84 24.22
N LYS A 9 -10.07 29.77 24.47
CA LYS A 9 -9.76 30.86 23.53
C LYS A 9 -8.94 30.34 22.35
N ALA A 10 -7.99 29.44 22.61
CA ALA A 10 -7.20 28.78 21.58
C ALA A 10 -8.10 27.88 20.70
N ALA A 11 -9.04 27.16 21.31
CA ALA A 11 -10.03 26.36 20.59
C ALA A 11 -10.93 27.21 19.68
N LEU A 12 -11.39 28.37 20.16
CA LEU A 12 -12.24 29.26 19.39
C LEU A 12 -11.52 29.86 18.17
N GLU A 13 -10.27 30.29 18.34
CA GLU A 13 -9.47 30.84 17.23
C GLU A 13 -9.11 29.74 16.21
N ARG A 14 -8.85 28.52 16.68
CA ARG A 14 -8.69 27.34 15.81
C ARG A 14 -9.96 27.05 15.02
N ASP A 15 -11.11 26.99 15.68
CA ASP A 15 -12.40 26.71 15.03
C ASP A 15 -12.71 27.79 13.98
N ARG A 16 -12.41 29.06 14.28
CA ARG A 16 -12.53 30.18 13.32
C ARG A 16 -11.62 30.00 12.11
N ARG A 17 -10.36 29.61 12.33
CA ARG A 17 -9.39 29.34 11.25
C ARG A 17 -9.79 28.15 10.39
N LEU A 18 -10.15 27.03 11.02
CA LEU A 18 -10.61 25.83 10.31
C LEU A 18 -11.90 26.10 9.52
N GLY A 19 -12.83 26.87 10.09
CA GLY A 19 -14.04 27.31 9.40
C GLY A 19 -13.72 28.17 8.18
N ALA A 20 -12.75 29.08 8.27
CA ALA A 20 -12.29 29.89 7.15
C ALA A 20 -11.59 29.04 6.06
N GLU A 21 -10.74 28.08 6.44
CA GLU A 21 -10.07 27.15 5.52
C GLU A 21 -11.06 26.22 4.80
N LEU A 22 -12.12 25.77 5.49
CA LEU A 22 -13.23 25.00 4.90
C LEU A 22 -14.07 25.86 3.95
N ALA A 23 -14.42 27.09 4.34
CA ALA A 23 -15.18 28.02 3.52
C ALA A 23 -14.41 28.46 2.27
N ALA A 24 -13.08 28.55 2.36
CA ALA A 24 -12.19 28.90 1.26
C ALA A 24 -11.85 27.71 0.33
N GLY A 25 -12.39 26.51 0.58
CA GLY A 25 -12.15 25.32 -0.25
C GLY A 25 -10.69 24.84 -0.29
N THR A 26 -9.83 25.37 0.59
CA THR A 26 -8.39 25.07 0.67
C THR A 26 -8.06 24.00 1.69
N ALA A 27 -9.03 23.58 2.50
CA ALA A 27 -8.93 22.40 3.34
C ALA A 27 -8.71 21.16 2.47
N THR A 28 -7.44 20.81 2.27
CA THR A 28 -7.04 19.60 1.58
C THR A 28 -7.32 18.43 2.53
N THR A 29 -8.58 17.98 2.57
CA THR A 29 -8.95 16.74 3.26
C THR A 29 -8.48 15.54 2.44
N VAL A 30 -7.17 15.36 2.31
CA VAL A 30 -6.57 14.09 1.90
C VAL A 30 -6.03 13.45 3.18
N ARG A 31 -6.93 12.83 3.96
CA ARG A 31 -6.57 12.08 5.19
C ARG A 31 -5.53 11.00 4.90
N GLN A 32 -5.48 10.50 3.67
CA GLN A 32 -4.54 9.49 3.19
C GLN A 32 -3.08 9.98 3.16
N ALA A 33 -2.84 11.30 3.01
CA ALA A 33 -1.48 11.85 2.97
C ALA A 33 -0.77 11.84 4.34
N PHE A 34 -1.49 11.54 5.42
CA PHE A 34 -0.94 11.44 6.77
C PHE A 34 -0.48 10.04 7.16
N ILE A 35 -0.78 9.01 6.35
CA ILE A 35 -0.27 7.65 6.59
C ILE A 35 1.15 7.62 6.04
N PRO A 36 2.17 7.43 6.89
CA PRO A 36 3.55 7.40 6.42
C PRO A 36 3.78 6.16 5.55
N ASP A 37 4.63 6.32 4.53
CA ASP A 37 5.07 5.21 3.70
C ASP A 37 5.82 4.16 4.55
N LEU A 38 5.64 2.89 4.19
CA LEU A 38 6.39 1.79 4.79
C LEU A 38 7.83 1.76 4.25
N ALA A 39 8.80 1.90 5.16
CA ALA A 39 10.23 1.78 4.82
C ALA A 39 10.78 0.35 4.97
N ALA A 40 10.04 -0.55 5.64
CA ALA A 40 10.50 -1.88 6.03
C ALA A 40 9.38 -2.94 5.97
N GLY A 41 9.75 -4.21 6.07
CA GLY A 41 8.86 -5.36 5.97
C GLY A 41 8.86 -6.01 4.58
N LEU A 42 7.74 -6.64 4.22
CA LEU A 42 7.57 -7.29 2.92
C LEU A 42 7.38 -6.22 1.83
N LEU A 43 8.49 -5.82 1.21
CA LEU A 43 8.58 -4.82 0.15
C LEU A 43 9.59 -5.29 -0.90
N TYR A 44 9.30 -5.04 -2.17
CA TYR A 44 10.22 -5.40 -3.25
C TYR A 44 11.40 -4.43 -3.28
N ARG A 45 12.60 -5.01 -3.18
CA ARG A 45 13.88 -4.30 -3.33
C ARG A 45 14.58 -4.83 -4.56
N VAL A 46 15.16 -3.93 -5.33
CA VAL A 46 16.06 -4.32 -6.42
C VAL A 46 17.41 -4.78 -5.82
N ALA A 47 18.28 -5.35 -6.65
CA ALA A 47 19.53 -5.97 -6.20
C ALA A 47 20.45 -5.06 -5.38
N ASP A 48 20.39 -3.73 -5.59
CA ASP A 48 21.16 -2.74 -4.83
C ASP A 48 20.55 -2.39 -3.46
N GLY A 49 19.42 -2.99 -3.09
CA GLY A 49 18.71 -2.77 -1.82
C GLY A 49 17.69 -1.63 -1.84
N THR A 50 17.62 -0.86 -2.93
CA THR A 50 16.68 0.25 -3.10
C THR A 50 15.26 -0.27 -3.27
N LEU A 51 14.29 0.45 -2.68
CA LEU A 51 12.87 0.16 -2.88
C LEU A 51 12.48 0.42 -4.33
N ARG A 52 11.64 -0.46 -4.86
CA ARG A 52 11.10 -0.28 -6.20
C ARG A 52 10.09 0.85 -6.24
N THR A 53 9.83 1.38 -7.45
CA THR A 53 8.82 2.42 -7.66
C THR A 53 7.49 2.06 -6.99
N GLY A 54 6.95 3.00 -6.22
CA GLY A 54 5.72 2.82 -5.44
C GLY A 54 5.80 1.89 -4.23
N ALA A 55 6.87 1.09 -4.04
CA ALA A 55 6.96 0.14 -2.93
C ALA A 55 6.89 0.86 -1.57
N GLY A 56 6.00 0.39 -0.70
CA GLY A 56 5.77 0.96 0.63
C GLY A 56 4.75 2.10 0.66
N GLN A 57 4.30 2.58 -0.50
CA GLN A 57 3.26 3.61 -0.57
C GLN A 57 1.87 2.99 -0.47
N LEU A 58 0.92 3.78 0.04
CA LEU A 58 -0.49 3.40 0.03
C LEU A 58 -1.03 3.42 -1.40
N PHE A 59 -1.68 2.33 -1.81
CA PHE A 59 -2.27 2.24 -3.14
C PHE A 59 -3.60 3.00 -3.20
N PRO A 60 -3.91 3.73 -4.30
CA PRO A 60 -5.20 4.40 -4.45
C PRO A 60 -6.39 3.44 -4.41
N GLN A 61 -7.50 3.88 -3.83
CA GLN A 61 -8.72 3.08 -3.69
C GLN A 61 -9.92 3.76 -4.41
N PRO A 62 -9.94 3.79 -5.75
CA PRO A 62 -11.02 4.43 -6.51
C PRO A 62 -12.31 3.60 -6.50
N TRP A 63 -13.38 4.22 -6.98
CA TRP A 63 -14.56 3.50 -7.47
C TRP A 63 -14.26 2.94 -8.85
N VAL A 64 -14.68 1.69 -9.08
CA VAL A 64 -14.49 0.97 -10.34
C VAL A 64 -15.80 0.33 -10.80
N GLN A 65 -15.94 0.15 -12.10
CA GLN A 65 -17.09 -0.50 -12.73
C GLN A 65 -16.66 -1.27 -13.99
N GLY A 66 -17.31 -2.38 -14.31
CA GLY A 66 -16.96 -3.18 -15.50
C GLY A 66 -18.12 -4.06 -15.94
N ALA A 67 -17.97 -4.78 -17.06
CA ALA A 67 -19.04 -5.66 -17.55
C ALA A 67 -19.36 -6.80 -16.57
N SER A 68 -18.33 -7.32 -15.89
CA SER A 68 -18.44 -8.42 -14.92
C SER A 68 -18.66 -7.96 -13.48
N ILE A 69 -18.58 -6.66 -13.20
CA ILE A 69 -18.71 -6.10 -11.85
C ILE A 69 -19.61 -4.85 -11.86
N GLY A 70 -20.59 -4.78 -10.96
CA GLY A 70 -21.29 -3.52 -10.71
C GLY A 70 -20.34 -2.44 -10.17
N ARG A 71 -20.80 -1.19 -10.13
CA ARG A 71 -20.02 -0.09 -9.54
C ARG A 71 -19.72 -0.39 -8.06
N THR A 72 -18.44 -0.52 -7.73
CA THR A 72 -17.97 -0.90 -6.39
C THR A 72 -16.66 -0.19 -6.05
N ARG A 73 -16.23 -0.23 -4.80
CA ARG A 73 -14.89 0.23 -4.42
C ARG A 73 -13.86 -0.83 -4.81
N LEU A 74 -12.70 -0.38 -5.29
CA LEU A 74 -11.59 -1.29 -5.60
C LEU A 74 -11.22 -2.16 -4.39
N ASP A 75 -11.22 -1.59 -3.19
CA ASP A 75 -10.97 -2.31 -1.92
C ASP A 75 -11.94 -3.47 -1.70
N ASP A 76 -13.23 -3.28 -1.96
CA ASP A 76 -14.24 -4.32 -1.78
C ASP A 76 -14.09 -5.46 -2.79
N LEU A 77 -13.54 -5.17 -3.98
CA LEU A 77 -13.25 -6.17 -5.00
C LEU A 77 -12.04 -7.05 -4.62
N VAL A 78 -11.01 -6.47 -3.98
CA VAL A 78 -9.71 -7.13 -3.72
C VAL A 78 -9.47 -7.55 -2.28
N ARG A 79 -10.43 -7.27 -1.39
CA ARG A 79 -10.34 -7.47 0.05
C ARG A 79 -9.70 -8.81 0.45
N GLY A 80 -8.71 -8.74 1.34
CA GLY A 80 -8.19 -9.90 2.07
C GLY A 80 -7.10 -10.70 1.35
N GLY A 81 -6.61 -10.27 0.19
CA GLY A 81 -5.53 -10.95 -0.53
C GLY A 81 -4.58 -10.00 -1.23
N PHE A 82 -3.45 -10.54 -1.69
CA PHE A 82 -2.61 -9.84 -2.66
C PHE A 82 -3.38 -9.69 -3.97
N TYR A 83 -3.16 -8.57 -4.65
CA TYR A 83 -3.74 -8.34 -5.96
C TYR A 83 -2.77 -7.59 -6.86
N VAL A 84 -2.95 -7.73 -8.16
CA VAL A 84 -2.17 -7.02 -9.18
C VAL A 84 -3.10 -6.11 -9.94
N VAL A 85 -2.70 -4.85 -10.12
CA VAL A 85 -3.42 -3.88 -10.95
C VAL A 85 -2.54 -3.49 -12.12
N CYS A 86 -3.09 -3.56 -13.34
CA CYS A 86 -2.44 -3.21 -14.60
C CYS A 86 -3.30 -2.19 -15.36
N VAL A 87 -2.70 -1.40 -16.24
CA VAL A 87 -3.41 -0.42 -17.09
C VAL A 87 -3.56 -0.86 -18.55
N ASP A 88 -3.02 -2.01 -18.91
CA ASP A 88 -3.15 -2.61 -20.23
C ASP A 88 -3.43 -4.12 -20.12
N SER A 89 -4.00 -4.69 -21.18
CA SER A 89 -4.43 -6.09 -21.20
C SER A 89 -3.26 -7.08 -21.26
N GLN A 90 -2.16 -6.73 -21.95
CA GLN A 90 -1.01 -7.60 -22.11
C GLN A 90 -0.30 -7.82 -20.77
N ALA A 91 -0.11 -6.75 -20.00
CA ALA A 91 0.40 -6.80 -18.64
C ALA A 91 -0.52 -7.58 -17.69
N ALA A 92 -1.84 -7.44 -17.84
CA ALA A 92 -2.80 -8.20 -17.04
C ALA A 92 -2.74 -9.70 -17.34
N GLU A 93 -2.63 -10.09 -18.62
CA GLU A 93 -2.48 -11.48 -19.04
C GLU A 93 -1.16 -12.10 -18.52
N GLN A 94 -0.05 -11.38 -18.66
CA GLN A 94 1.24 -11.79 -18.11
C GLN A 94 1.17 -11.93 -16.58
N ALA A 95 0.55 -10.97 -15.89
CA ALA A 95 0.35 -11.04 -14.44
C ALA A 95 -0.46 -12.28 -14.07
N ARG A 96 -1.56 -12.56 -14.77
CA ARG A 96 -2.39 -13.74 -14.51
C ARG A 96 -1.62 -15.04 -14.68
N ALA A 97 -0.79 -15.13 -15.72
CA ALA A 97 0.08 -16.28 -15.98
C ALA A 97 1.18 -16.43 -14.91
N CYS A 98 1.78 -15.34 -14.43
CA CYS A 98 2.78 -15.40 -13.36
C CYS A 98 2.15 -15.79 -12.02
N VAL A 99 1.03 -15.17 -11.66
CA VAL A 99 0.33 -15.39 -10.39
C VAL A 99 -0.20 -16.82 -10.29
N SER A 100 -0.69 -17.41 -11.39
CA SER A 100 -1.18 -18.81 -11.38
C SER A 100 -0.07 -19.84 -11.15
N ARG A 101 1.19 -19.50 -11.45
CA ARG A 101 2.36 -20.37 -11.23
C ARG A 101 2.84 -20.36 -9.77
N VAL A 102 2.41 -19.39 -8.98
CA VAL A 102 2.80 -19.25 -7.57
C VAL A 102 1.63 -19.70 -6.71
N ALA A 103 1.73 -20.87 -6.07
CA ALA A 103 0.63 -21.50 -5.34
C ALA A 103 -0.05 -20.56 -4.31
N HIS A 104 0.73 -19.81 -3.54
CA HIS A 104 0.22 -18.88 -2.52
C HIS A 104 -0.45 -17.62 -3.10
N LEU A 105 -0.16 -17.29 -4.36
CA LEU A 105 -0.77 -16.17 -5.07
C LEU A 105 -1.86 -16.63 -6.05
N ALA A 106 -2.09 -17.93 -6.23
CA ALA A 106 -3.01 -18.41 -7.26
C ALA A 106 -4.43 -17.80 -7.13
N ALA A 107 -4.89 -17.56 -5.90
CA ALA A 107 -6.17 -16.92 -5.58
C ALA A 107 -6.17 -15.39 -5.68
N SER A 108 -4.99 -14.76 -5.88
CA SER A 108 -4.86 -13.32 -6.08
C SER A 108 -5.61 -12.87 -7.31
N LYS A 109 -6.28 -11.72 -7.16
CA LYS A 109 -7.03 -11.09 -8.24
C LYS A 109 -6.07 -10.29 -9.12
N VAL A 110 -6.30 -10.35 -10.42
CA VAL A 110 -5.65 -9.47 -11.40
C VAL A 110 -6.71 -8.54 -11.95
N ILE A 111 -6.44 -7.24 -11.89
CA ILE A 111 -7.35 -6.18 -12.30
C ILE A 111 -6.70 -5.41 -13.44
N CYS A 112 -7.44 -5.23 -14.51
CA CYS A 112 -7.03 -4.41 -15.64
C CYS A 112 -7.93 -3.16 -15.66
N ILE A 113 -7.34 -1.98 -15.48
CA ILE A 113 -8.05 -0.69 -15.50
C ILE A 113 -7.82 -0.02 -16.85
N GLY A 114 -8.89 0.32 -17.56
CA GLY A 114 -8.81 1.03 -18.85
C GLY A 114 -8.37 0.17 -20.04
N GLY A 115 -7.97 -1.09 -19.80
CA GLY A 115 -7.78 -2.06 -20.86
C GLY A 115 -9.13 -2.63 -21.31
N THR A 116 -9.49 -2.41 -22.57
CA THR A 116 -10.51 -3.23 -23.24
C THR A 116 -9.96 -4.66 -23.34
N SER A 117 -10.76 -5.70 -23.05
CA SER A 117 -10.36 -7.10 -23.28
C SER A 117 -9.69 -7.22 -24.64
N GLY A 118 -8.40 -7.55 -24.64
CA GLY A 118 -7.47 -7.35 -25.78
C GLY A 118 -7.69 -8.26 -26.98
N CYS A 119 -8.88 -8.83 -27.15
CA CYS A 119 -9.20 -9.72 -28.26
C CYS A 119 -10.24 -9.08 -29.17
N THR A 120 -9.89 -9.03 -30.45
CA THR A 120 -10.79 -8.84 -31.59
C THR A 120 -11.95 -9.86 -31.65
N ASP A 121 -12.01 -10.81 -30.69
CA ASP A 121 -13.03 -11.85 -30.53
C ASP A 121 -13.72 -11.85 -29.13
N GLY A 122 -13.59 -10.77 -28.34
CA GLY A 122 -14.54 -10.48 -27.25
C GLY A 122 -14.67 -11.50 -26.12
N SER A 123 -13.64 -12.28 -25.80
CA SER A 123 -13.65 -13.16 -24.62
C SER A 123 -12.69 -12.69 -23.55
N ASP A 124 -13.25 -12.27 -22.41
CA ASP A 124 -12.50 -11.94 -21.21
C ASP A 124 -11.62 -13.13 -20.80
N VAL A 125 -10.35 -12.87 -20.51
CA VAL A 125 -9.45 -13.91 -20.01
C VAL A 125 -9.90 -14.34 -18.60
N PRO A 126 -10.17 -15.64 -18.36
CA PRO A 126 -10.62 -16.11 -17.07
C PRO A 126 -9.64 -15.74 -15.94
N GLY A 127 -10.17 -15.14 -14.87
CA GLY A 127 -9.39 -14.74 -13.70
C GLY A 127 -8.74 -13.35 -13.77
N ILE A 128 -9.06 -12.57 -14.82
CA ILE A 128 -8.80 -11.13 -14.90
C ILE A 128 -10.12 -10.38 -14.78
N VAL A 129 -10.13 -9.30 -14.01
CA VAL A 129 -11.27 -8.39 -13.91
C VAL A 129 -10.94 -7.12 -14.69
N TYR A 130 -11.63 -6.92 -15.82
CA TYR A 130 -11.54 -5.70 -16.62
C TYR A 130 -12.54 -4.67 -16.09
N CYS A 131 -12.07 -3.47 -15.80
CA CYS A 131 -12.90 -2.38 -15.32
C CYS A 131 -12.37 -1.00 -15.73
N GLU A 132 -13.23 0.00 -15.57
CA GLU A 132 -12.89 1.41 -15.65
C GLU A 132 -12.98 2.02 -14.25
N GLU A 133 -12.23 3.10 -14.02
CA GLU A 133 -12.27 3.87 -12.78
C GLU A 133 -12.91 5.24 -13.00
N ASP A 134 -13.56 5.80 -11.97
CA ASP A 134 -14.32 7.06 -12.11
C ASP A 134 -13.44 8.32 -12.28
N CYS A 135 -12.18 8.32 -11.81
CA CYS A 135 -11.35 9.53 -11.65
C CYS A 135 -9.88 9.39 -12.12
N ASP A 136 -9.57 8.39 -12.93
CA ASP A 136 -8.20 8.09 -13.43
C ASP A 136 -7.12 8.10 -12.32
N THR A 137 -7.49 7.70 -11.10
CA THR A 137 -6.61 7.85 -9.94
C THR A 137 -5.49 6.82 -9.98
N VAL A 138 -5.80 5.58 -10.34
CA VAL A 138 -4.80 4.52 -10.48
C VAL A 138 -3.95 4.76 -11.71
N GLN A 139 -4.55 5.09 -12.86
CA GLN A 139 -3.81 5.40 -14.08
C GLN A 139 -2.82 6.56 -13.85
N ARG A 140 -3.26 7.66 -13.22
CA ARG A 140 -2.38 8.78 -12.87
C ARG A 140 -1.29 8.36 -11.90
N TRP A 141 -1.62 7.62 -10.85
CA TRP A 141 -0.66 7.16 -9.85
C TRP A 141 0.45 6.29 -10.47
N LEU A 142 0.08 5.41 -11.40
CA LEU A 142 1.01 4.57 -12.15
C LEU A 142 1.86 5.39 -13.13
N ALA A 143 1.25 6.33 -13.86
CA ALA A 143 1.94 7.22 -14.79
C ALA A 143 2.99 8.11 -14.11
N GLU A 144 2.64 8.73 -12.97
CA GLU A 144 3.57 9.52 -12.13
C GLU A 144 4.80 8.71 -11.70
N ARG A 145 4.65 7.38 -11.62
CA ARG A 145 5.68 6.43 -11.18
C ARG A 145 6.35 5.71 -12.34
N SER A 146 6.00 6.07 -13.58
CA SER A 146 6.43 5.41 -14.82
C SER A 146 6.23 3.89 -14.79
N ALA A 147 5.17 3.43 -14.13
CA ALA A 147 4.83 2.03 -13.96
C ALA A 147 3.62 1.66 -14.82
N LEU A 148 3.59 0.41 -15.31
CA LEU A 148 2.44 -0.18 -16.01
C LEU A 148 1.58 -1.05 -15.09
N ALA A 149 2.15 -1.51 -13.98
CA ALA A 149 1.43 -2.32 -13.01
C ALA A 149 1.98 -2.14 -11.60
N ALA A 150 1.15 -2.49 -10.62
CA ALA A 150 1.53 -2.56 -9.22
C ALA A 150 1.04 -3.88 -8.61
N VAL A 151 1.91 -4.50 -7.81
CA VAL A 151 1.54 -5.60 -6.91
C VAL A 151 1.24 -5.02 -5.54
N VAL A 152 0.05 -5.29 -5.02
CA VAL A 152 -0.46 -4.69 -3.79
C VAL A 152 -0.72 -5.76 -2.74
N ARG A 153 -0.40 -5.42 -1.50
CA ARG A 153 -0.54 -6.28 -0.32
C ARG A 153 -1.98 -6.29 0.21
N PRO A 154 -2.35 -7.29 1.05
CA PRO A 154 -3.66 -7.36 1.68
C PRO A 154 -4.01 -6.16 2.58
N ASP A 155 -3.02 -5.40 3.03
CA ASP A 155 -3.17 -4.20 3.86
C ASP A 155 -3.23 -2.89 3.05
N GLY A 156 -3.25 -2.97 1.73
CA GLY A 156 -3.39 -1.82 0.83
C GLY A 156 -2.09 -1.09 0.49
N PHE A 157 -0.94 -1.56 1.01
CA PHE A 157 0.36 -1.02 0.63
C PHE A 157 0.92 -1.73 -0.61
N VAL A 158 1.61 -0.97 -1.44
CA VAL A 158 2.24 -1.50 -2.64
C VAL A 158 3.48 -2.30 -2.23
N TYR A 159 3.55 -3.55 -2.69
CA TYR A 159 4.75 -4.38 -2.58
C TYR A 159 5.83 -3.89 -3.55
N GLY A 160 5.45 -3.63 -4.80
CA GLY A 160 6.33 -3.06 -5.83
C GLY A 160 5.60 -2.77 -7.13
N GLY A 161 6.02 -1.70 -7.82
CA GLY A 161 5.59 -1.37 -9.16
C GLY A 161 6.52 -1.93 -10.25
N ALA A 162 5.96 -2.20 -11.41
CA ALA A 162 6.66 -2.71 -12.58
C ALA A 162 6.45 -1.75 -13.76
N ARG A 163 7.52 -1.50 -14.52
CA ARG A 163 7.51 -0.64 -15.72
C ARG A 163 7.47 -1.44 -17.02
N THR A 164 7.74 -2.74 -16.94
CA THR A 164 7.70 -3.69 -18.05
C THR A 164 7.07 -4.99 -17.57
N GLU A 165 6.58 -5.80 -18.50
CA GLU A 165 6.07 -7.15 -18.24
C GLU A 165 7.12 -8.06 -17.59
N HIS A 166 8.39 -7.89 -17.98
CA HIS A 166 9.49 -8.65 -17.40
C HIS A 166 9.70 -8.27 -15.93
N GLU A 167 9.74 -6.97 -15.62
CA GLU A 167 9.83 -6.50 -14.24
C GLU A 167 8.62 -6.97 -13.42
N LEU A 168 7.43 -7.03 -14.03
CA LEU A 168 6.22 -7.52 -13.35
C LEU A 168 6.37 -9.00 -12.97
N ALA A 169 6.88 -9.82 -13.88
CA ALA A 169 7.17 -11.23 -13.60
C ALA A 169 8.18 -11.38 -12.46
N ASP A 170 9.25 -10.58 -12.44
CA ASP A 170 10.27 -10.60 -11.38
C ASP A 170 9.69 -10.19 -10.02
N VAL A 171 8.85 -9.14 -9.97
CA VAL A 171 8.19 -8.70 -8.74
C VAL A 171 7.28 -9.80 -8.19
N ILE A 172 6.47 -10.45 -9.04
CA ILE A 172 5.56 -11.52 -8.64
C ILE A 172 6.35 -12.75 -8.16
N ALA A 173 7.41 -13.15 -8.87
CA ALA A 173 8.25 -14.27 -8.49
C ALA A 173 8.95 -14.03 -7.15
N SER A 174 9.49 -12.82 -6.95
CA SER A 174 10.10 -12.42 -5.69
C SER A 174 9.12 -12.42 -4.52
N LEU A 175 7.88 -11.95 -4.73
CA LEU A 175 6.83 -12.04 -3.72
C LEU A 175 6.54 -13.50 -3.35
N GLY A 176 6.42 -14.38 -4.35
CA GLY A 176 6.20 -15.80 -4.15
C GLY A 176 7.28 -16.44 -3.26
N ASN A 177 8.55 -16.16 -3.55
CA ASN A 177 9.67 -16.66 -2.75
C ASN A 177 9.63 -16.09 -1.32
N ALA A 178 9.39 -14.78 -1.16
CA ALA A 178 9.35 -14.13 0.14
C ALA A 178 8.21 -14.66 1.04
N LEU A 179 7.08 -15.08 0.47
CA LEU A 179 5.98 -15.70 1.22
C LEU A 179 6.34 -17.11 1.71
N ILE A 180 7.15 -17.86 0.94
CA ILE A 180 7.66 -19.19 1.34
C ILE A 180 8.69 -19.03 2.45
N ASP A 181 9.65 -18.12 2.27
CA ASP A 181 10.72 -17.87 3.25
C ASP A 181 10.16 -17.29 4.56
N GLY A 182 9.18 -16.40 4.46
CA GLY A 182 8.47 -15.82 5.60
C GLY A 182 7.62 -16.83 6.38
N ALA A 183 7.10 -17.87 5.71
CA ALA A 183 6.42 -18.97 6.38
C ALA A 183 7.38 -19.90 7.14
N SER A 184 8.68 -19.86 6.83
CA SER A 184 9.72 -20.67 7.47
C SER A 184 10.36 -19.99 8.70
N ALA A 185 10.20 -18.68 8.87
CA ALA A 185 10.85 -17.92 9.94
C ALA A 185 9.92 -17.68 11.16
N PRO A 186 10.20 -18.24 12.35
CA PRO A 186 9.52 -17.80 13.56
C PRO A 186 9.95 -16.36 13.92
N PRO A 187 9.06 -15.51 14.48
CA PRO A 187 9.42 -14.15 14.86
C PRO A 187 10.44 -14.18 16.00
N LYS A 188 11.65 -13.67 15.76
CA LYS A 188 12.62 -13.36 16.81
C LYS A 188 12.14 -12.09 17.54
N SER A 189 11.37 -12.27 18.60
CA SER A 189 11.14 -11.22 19.60
C SER A 189 12.43 -10.99 20.38
N THR A 190 13.26 -10.05 19.92
CA THR A 190 14.30 -9.47 20.79
C THR A 190 13.65 -8.34 21.56
N VAL A 191 13.06 -8.66 22.71
CA VAL A 191 12.73 -7.67 23.74
C VAL A 191 14.06 -7.26 24.35
N ALA A 192 14.50 -6.03 24.06
CA ALA A 192 15.60 -5.40 24.76
C ALA A 192 15.14 -5.09 26.19
N SER A 193 15.48 -5.95 27.14
CA SER A 193 15.44 -5.66 28.57
C SER A 193 16.56 -4.67 28.92
N GLY A 194 16.27 -3.38 28.74
CA GLY A 194 17.10 -2.29 29.26
C GLY A 194 17.00 -2.25 30.79
N GLY A 195 17.99 -2.84 31.47
CA GLY A 195 18.19 -2.66 32.90
C GLY A 195 18.67 -1.23 33.19
N LEU A 196 17.84 -0.43 33.84
CA LEU A 196 18.29 0.78 34.52
C LEU A 196 18.83 0.39 35.90
N GLY A 197 20.16 0.30 36.01
CA GLY A 197 20.86 0.45 37.29
C GLY A 197 20.95 1.94 37.62
N HIS A 198 20.24 2.38 38.66
CA HIS A 198 20.45 3.70 39.25
C HIS A 198 21.53 3.58 40.33
N ALA A 199 22.66 4.24 40.08
CA ALA A 199 23.66 4.57 41.06
C ALA A 199 23.35 5.98 41.59
N GLU A 200 23.06 6.11 42.88
CA GLU A 200 23.23 7.38 43.58
C GLU A 200 24.05 7.14 44.85
N ASP A 201 25.28 7.62 44.75
CA ASP A 201 26.27 7.85 45.79
C ASP A 201 26.02 9.25 46.42
N ARG A 202 26.61 9.49 47.60
CA ARG A 202 26.59 10.67 48.50
C ARG A 202 25.71 10.44 49.75
N THR A 203 26.17 10.56 50.99
CA THR A 203 27.29 11.36 51.51
C THR A 203 27.77 10.82 52.86
N SER A 204 29.10 10.82 53.00
CA SER A 204 29.87 10.64 54.23
C SER A 204 29.48 11.65 55.33
N SER A 205 29.32 11.19 56.57
CA SER A 205 29.76 11.97 57.75
C SER A 205 29.99 11.06 58.95
N ARG A 206 31.28 10.80 59.22
CA ARG A 206 31.79 10.33 60.50
C ARG A 206 31.89 11.53 61.45
N LEU A 207 31.40 11.39 62.68
CA LEU A 207 32.02 12.02 63.83
C LEU A 207 32.06 11.02 64.99
N ALA A 208 33.28 10.72 65.41
CA ALA A 208 33.61 10.05 66.65
C ALA A 208 33.93 11.13 67.70
N VAL A 209 33.39 11.01 68.90
CA VAL A 209 34.05 10.79 70.21
C VAL A 209 32.93 10.59 71.23
#